data_AF-A0A7S2KNI5-F1
#
_entry.id   AF-A0A7S2KNI5-F1
#
_cell.length_a   1.000
_cell.length_b   1.000
_cell.length_c   1.000
_cell.angle_alpha   90.00
_cell.angle_beta   90.00
_cell.angle_gamma   90.00
#
_symmetry.space_group_name_H-M   'P 1'
#
loop_
_entity.id
_entity.type
_entity.pdbx_description
1 polymer ?
#
loop_
_entity_poly.entity_id
_entity_poly.type
_entity_poly.pdbx_seq_one_letter_code
_entity_poly.pdbx_strand_id
1 'polypeptide(L)'
;GFVCTSNAPVVQRLLDVGAIVLGKTNTPYMGADWQSYNEVYGTTRNPWDLERTPGGSSGGSAAAVAAGLSALDIGSDIAGSIRLPAHFCGCCGHKPSNGIVCFAGHFPAPNHPDVEPSPKPARNRRDP
;
A
#
# COMPACT_ATOMS: atom_id res chain seq x y z
N GLY A 1 -2.12 9.65 -18.73
CA GLY A 1 -2.02 9.29 -17.31
C GLY A 1 -1.16 10.30 -16.58
N PHE A 2 -1.27 10.37 -15.25
CA PHE A 2 -0.44 11.23 -14.40
C PHE A 2 0.89 10.53 -14.04
N VAL A 3 2.01 11.26 -14.03
CA VAL A 3 3.33 10.75 -13.66
C VAL A 3 3.91 11.65 -12.58
N CYS A 4 4.19 11.08 -11.41
CA CYS A 4 4.84 11.80 -10.32
C CYS A 4 6.29 12.15 -10.69
N THR A 5 6.75 13.33 -10.28
CA THR A 5 8.13 13.79 -10.50
C THR A 5 9.10 13.41 -9.38
N SER A 6 8.59 12.83 -8.29
CA SER A 6 9.38 12.39 -7.14
C SER A 6 8.79 11.12 -6.50
N ASN A 7 9.65 10.39 -5.80
CA ASN A 7 9.26 9.19 -5.06
C ASN A 7 8.61 9.57 -3.72
N ALA A 8 7.65 8.77 -3.27
CA ALA A 8 7.22 8.80 -1.87
C ALA A 8 8.40 8.37 -0.96
N PRO A 9 8.57 8.94 0.25
CA PRO A 9 9.70 8.58 1.12
C PRO A 9 9.77 7.10 1.49
N VAL A 10 8.63 6.40 1.57
CA VAL A 10 8.60 4.95 1.80
C VAL A 10 9.20 4.17 0.62
N VAL A 11 8.94 4.62 -0.61
CA VAL A 11 9.51 4.01 -1.82
C VAL A 11 11.01 4.32 -1.90
N GLN A 12 11.40 5.57 -1.65
CA GLN A 12 12.82 5.96 -1.67
C GLN A 12 13.64 5.14 -0.67
N ARG A 13 13.16 4.96 0.56
CA ARG A 13 13.83 4.14 1.57
C ARG A 13 14.05 2.69 1.15
N LEU A 14 13.12 2.11 0.38
CA LEU A 14 13.29 0.75 -0.16
C LEU A 14 14.34 0.73 -1.27
N LEU A 15 14.33 1.72 -2.17
CA LEU A 15 15.33 1.86 -3.23
C LEU A 15 16.73 2.04 -2.63
N ASP A 16 16.87 2.84 -1.57
CA ASP A 16 18.15 3.10 -0.90
C ASP A 16 18.80 1.83 -0.32
N VAL A 17 18.00 0.80 -0.02
CA VAL A 17 18.48 -0.53 0.46
C VAL A 17 18.51 -1.59 -0.66
N GLY A 18 18.39 -1.18 -1.91
CA GLY A 18 18.55 -2.05 -3.09
C GLY A 18 17.27 -2.78 -3.53
N ALA A 19 16.09 -2.36 -3.08
CA ALA A 19 14.85 -2.94 -3.58
C ALA A 19 14.62 -2.58 -5.06
N ILE A 20 13.98 -3.49 -5.79
CA ILE A 20 13.58 -3.29 -7.20
C ILE A 20 12.07 -3.11 -7.24
N VAL A 21 11.61 -2.00 -7.84
CA VAL A 21 10.18 -1.73 -8.03
C VAL A 21 9.68 -2.50 -9.25
N LEU A 22 8.85 -3.52 -9.02
CA LEU A 22 8.29 -4.36 -10.09
C LEU A 22 7.15 -3.67 -10.85
N GLY A 23 6.38 -2.81 -10.18
CA GLY A 23 5.21 -2.18 -10.77
C GLY A 23 4.35 -1.42 -9.75
N LYS A 24 3.13 -1.09 -10.17
CA LYS A 24 2.08 -0.49 -9.32
C LYS A 24 0.90 -1.44 -9.31
N THR A 25 0.41 -1.78 -8.13
CA THR A 25 -0.72 -2.69 -7.97
C THR A 25 -2.06 -1.97 -8.11
N ASN A 26 -3.07 -2.76 -8.46
CA ASN A 26 -4.41 -2.26 -8.72
C ASN A 26 -5.16 -1.95 -7.40
N THR A 27 -5.91 -0.86 -7.38
CA THR A 27 -6.71 -0.39 -6.24
C THR A 27 -8.08 0.09 -6.71
N PRO A 28 -9.11 0.17 -5.86
CA PRO A 28 -10.36 0.81 -6.24
C PRO A 28 -10.17 2.30 -6.51
N TYR A 29 -11.09 2.88 -7.28
CA TYR A 29 -11.09 4.32 -7.54
C TYR A 29 -10.98 5.11 -6.23
N MET A 30 -9.95 5.96 -6.14
CA MET A 30 -9.63 6.75 -4.94
C MET A 30 -9.47 5.94 -3.64
N GLY A 31 -9.20 4.63 -3.71
CA GLY A 31 -9.13 3.78 -2.52
C GLY A 31 -10.45 3.65 -1.76
N ALA A 32 -11.58 3.92 -2.41
CA ALA A 32 -12.89 4.14 -1.76
C ALA A 32 -13.73 2.87 -1.56
N ASP A 33 -13.17 1.67 -1.78
CA ASP A 33 -13.90 0.40 -1.67
C ASP A 33 -13.05 -0.70 -1.01
N TRP A 34 -13.73 -1.74 -0.51
CA TRP A 34 -13.12 -2.98 0.01
C TRP A 34 -13.02 -4.08 -1.06
N GLN A 35 -13.28 -3.76 -2.31
CA GLN A 35 -12.96 -4.55 -3.49
C GLN A 35 -11.98 -3.76 -4.37
N SER A 36 -11.13 -4.44 -5.13
CA SER A 36 -10.10 -3.76 -5.94
C SER A 36 -10.43 -3.83 -7.43
N TYR A 37 -11.26 -2.90 -7.89
CA TYR A 37 -11.67 -2.74 -9.29
C TYR A 37 -11.68 -1.27 -9.72
N ASN A 38 -11.41 -1.01 -11.00
CA ASN A 38 -11.62 0.30 -11.61
C ASN A 38 -11.76 0.15 -13.14
N GLU A 39 -12.17 1.22 -13.82
CA GLU A 39 -12.35 1.23 -15.28
C GLU A 39 -11.05 1.13 -16.08
N VAL A 40 -9.90 1.44 -15.47
CA VAL A 40 -8.60 1.49 -16.18
C VAL A 40 -7.97 0.11 -16.31
N TYR A 41 -8.00 -0.68 -15.23
CA TYR A 41 -7.33 -1.98 -15.15
C TYR A 41 -8.31 -3.15 -14.92
N GLY A 42 -9.59 -2.86 -14.74
CA GLY A 42 -10.60 -3.86 -14.40
C GLY A 42 -10.50 -4.36 -12.97
N THR A 43 -11.02 -5.56 -12.74
CA THR A 43 -11.16 -6.18 -11.42
C THR A 43 -9.96 -7.07 -11.10
N THR A 44 -9.31 -6.80 -9.97
CA THR A 44 -8.36 -7.72 -9.35
C THR A 44 -9.13 -8.91 -8.79
N ARG A 45 -8.64 -10.13 -9.03
CA ARG A 45 -9.28 -11.36 -8.56
C ARG A 45 -8.45 -12.03 -7.46
N ASN A 46 -9.10 -12.76 -6.55
CA ASN A 46 -8.40 -13.48 -5.49
C ASN A 46 -7.60 -14.65 -6.08
N PRO A 47 -6.30 -14.80 -5.77
CA PRO A 47 -5.47 -15.86 -6.36
C PRO A 47 -5.86 -17.27 -5.92
N TRP A 48 -6.61 -17.42 -4.81
CA TRP A 48 -7.10 -18.72 -4.33
C TRP A 48 -8.41 -19.16 -4.97
N ASP A 49 -9.22 -18.22 -5.45
CA ASP A 49 -10.47 -18.47 -6.14
C ASP A 49 -10.78 -17.26 -7.03
N LEU A 50 -10.63 -17.44 -8.35
CA LEU A 50 -10.79 -16.35 -9.30
C LEU A 50 -12.24 -15.85 -9.36
N GLU A 51 -13.25 -16.51 -8.80
CA GLU A 51 -14.60 -15.95 -8.73
C GLU A 51 -14.83 -15.05 -7.50
N ARG A 52 -13.79 -14.81 -6.69
CA ARG A 52 -13.86 -14.02 -5.44
C ARG A 52 -13.04 -12.74 -5.46
N THR A 53 -13.44 -11.82 -4.59
CA THR A 53 -12.69 -10.58 -4.33
C THR A 53 -11.39 -10.86 -3.56
N PRO A 54 -10.27 -10.19 -3.90
CA PRO A 54 -9.06 -10.18 -3.09
C PRO A 54 -9.17 -9.24 -1.87
N GLY A 55 -10.29 -8.53 -1.73
CA GLY A 55 -10.45 -7.44 -0.76
C GLY A 55 -9.95 -6.10 -1.29
N GLY A 56 -9.84 -5.10 -0.41
CA GLY A 56 -9.49 -3.74 -0.79
C GLY A 56 -9.31 -2.81 0.42
N SER A 57 -8.78 -1.62 0.23
CA SER A 57 -8.40 -1.06 -1.08
C SER A 57 -7.07 -1.58 -1.65
N SER A 58 -6.22 -2.23 -0.84
CA SER A 58 -4.93 -2.78 -1.30
C SER A 58 -5.04 -4.23 -1.82
N GLY A 59 -6.12 -4.57 -2.54
CA GLY A 59 -6.35 -5.94 -3.01
C GLY A 59 -5.40 -6.36 -4.13
N GLY A 60 -4.96 -5.45 -5.00
CA GLY A 60 -3.90 -5.72 -5.96
C GLY A 60 -2.59 -6.13 -5.28
N SER A 61 -2.21 -5.42 -4.21
CA SER A 61 -1.03 -5.72 -3.39
C SER A 61 -1.12 -7.10 -2.76
N ALA A 62 -2.23 -7.41 -2.08
CA ALA A 62 -2.40 -8.71 -1.42
C ALA A 62 -2.44 -9.87 -2.40
N ALA A 63 -3.14 -9.71 -3.53
CA ALA A 63 -3.20 -10.72 -4.59
C ALA A 63 -1.82 -10.96 -5.22
N ALA A 64 -1.04 -9.91 -5.49
CA ALA A 64 0.31 -10.03 -6.05
C ALA A 64 1.27 -10.77 -5.11
N VAL A 65 1.25 -10.45 -3.82
CA VAL A 65 2.06 -11.14 -2.81
C VAL A 65 1.63 -12.60 -2.65
N ALA A 66 0.33 -12.86 -2.50
CA ALA A 66 -0.19 -14.22 -2.32
C ALA A 66 0.03 -15.12 -3.55
N ALA A 67 0.03 -14.55 -4.76
CA ALA A 67 0.34 -15.27 -5.99
C ALA A 67 1.86 -15.44 -6.25
N GLY A 68 2.73 -14.91 -5.38
CA GLY A 68 4.19 -14.99 -5.55
C GLY A 68 4.75 -14.07 -6.64
N LEU A 69 3.99 -13.04 -7.06
CA LEU A 69 4.44 -12.06 -8.06
C LEU A 69 5.38 -11.00 -7.47
N SER A 70 5.24 -10.73 -6.17
CA SER A 70 6.13 -9.83 -5.42
C SER A 70 6.43 -10.41 -4.03
N ALA A 71 7.62 -10.11 -3.49
CA ALA A 71 8.01 -10.53 -2.15
C ALA A 71 7.30 -9.73 -1.05
N LEU A 72 6.96 -8.46 -1.33
CA LEU A 72 6.22 -7.56 -0.46
C LEU A 72 5.57 -6.46 -1.31
N ASP A 73 4.66 -5.70 -0.71
CA ASP A 73 4.02 -4.55 -1.34
C ASP A 73 3.68 -3.47 -0.29
N ILE A 74 3.51 -2.23 -0.73
CA ILE A 74 3.15 -1.10 0.13
C ILE A 74 1.68 -0.74 -0.14
N GLY A 75 0.82 -0.99 0.85
CA GLY A 75 -0.59 -0.59 0.80
C GLY A 75 -0.89 0.65 1.64
N SER A 76 -2.17 1.03 1.67
CA SER A 76 -2.70 2.03 2.61
C SER A 76 -3.77 1.42 3.49
N ASP A 77 -3.90 1.90 4.73
CA ASP A 77 -4.86 1.36 5.69
C ASP A 77 -5.41 2.47 6.59
N ILE A 78 -6.59 2.96 6.21
CA ILE A 78 -7.40 3.88 7.03
C ILE A 78 -8.42 3.07 7.84
N ALA A 79 -9.11 2.13 7.19
CA ALA A 79 -10.20 1.35 7.76
C ALA A 79 -10.03 -0.17 7.57
N GLY A 80 -8.79 -0.66 7.44
CA GLY A 80 -8.48 -2.07 7.20
C GLY A 80 -7.91 -2.36 5.82
N SER A 81 -7.63 -1.34 5.01
CA SER A 81 -7.27 -1.52 3.59
C SER A 81 -5.94 -2.24 3.31
N ILE A 82 -5.10 -2.52 4.32
CA ILE A 82 -3.99 -3.51 4.23
C ILE A 82 -4.44 -4.85 4.84
N ARG A 83 -5.05 -4.80 6.03
CA ARG A 83 -5.36 -6.00 6.84
C ARG A 83 -6.47 -6.88 6.26
N LEU A 84 -7.53 -6.27 5.71
CA LEU A 84 -8.66 -6.97 5.08
C LEU A 84 -8.22 -7.74 3.81
N PRO A 85 -7.58 -7.12 2.81
CA PRO A 85 -7.16 -7.86 1.63
C PRO A 85 -6.09 -8.91 1.95
N ALA A 86 -5.21 -8.66 2.93
CA ALA A 86 -4.27 -9.68 3.42
C ALA A 86 -4.99 -10.89 4.02
N HIS A 87 -6.03 -10.67 4.82
CA HIS A 87 -6.88 -11.75 5.34
C HIS A 87 -7.57 -12.53 4.22
N PHE A 88 -8.10 -11.85 3.21
CA PHE A 88 -8.81 -12.49 2.08
C PHE A 88 -7.87 -13.30 1.19
N CYS A 89 -6.64 -12.83 1.00
CA CYS A 89 -5.62 -13.48 0.18
C CYS A 89 -4.68 -14.38 0.98
N GLY A 90 -4.95 -14.64 2.26
CA GLY A 90 -4.16 -15.58 3.06
C GLY A 90 -2.69 -15.19 3.27
N CYS A 91 -2.37 -13.89 3.28
CA CYS A 91 -1.02 -13.38 3.54
C CYS A 91 -0.97 -12.47 4.77
N CYS A 92 0.23 -12.09 5.20
CA CYS A 92 0.40 -11.14 6.32
C CYS A 92 0.17 -9.69 5.85
N GLY A 93 -0.54 -8.91 6.67
CA GLY A 93 -0.73 -7.47 6.47
C GLY A 93 -0.52 -6.70 7.76
N HIS A 94 0.35 -5.69 7.75
CA HIS A 94 0.69 -4.92 8.94
C HIS A 94 0.34 -3.44 8.75
N LYS A 95 -0.55 -2.93 9.61
CA LYS A 95 -0.77 -1.49 9.78
C LYS A 95 0.09 -1.02 10.96
N PRO A 96 1.18 -0.27 10.73
CA PRO A 96 2.02 0.22 11.82
C PRO A 96 1.25 1.18 12.75
N SER A 97 1.86 1.48 13.90
CA SER A 97 1.41 2.60 14.74
C SER A 97 1.45 3.90 13.95
N ASN A 98 0.51 4.80 14.23
CA ASN A 98 0.41 6.07 13.51
C ASN A 98 1.72 6.87 13.61
N GLY A 99 2.12 7.53 12.52
CA GLY A 99 3.33 8.35 12.45
C GLY A 99 4.66 7.60 12.26
N ILE A 100 4.71 6.25 12.36
CA ILE A 100 5.96 5.49 12.12
C ILE A 100 6.35 5.50 10.63
N VAL A 101 5.36 5.35 9.74
CA VAL A 101 5.57 5.39 8.29
C VAL A 101 5.05 6.72 7.76
N CYS A 102 5.89 7.42 6.99
CA CYS A 102 5.56 8.71 6.41
C CYS A 102 4.49 8.58 5.32
N PHE A 103 3.42 9.37 5.41
CA PHE A 103 2.35 9.43 4.41
C PHE A 103 2.65 10.33 3.20
N ALA A 104 3.79 11.05 3.17
CA ALA A 104 4.10 11.92 2.04
C ALA A 104 4.14 11.13 0.72
N GLY A 105 3.49 11.65 -0.32
CA GLY A 105 3.32 10.97 -1.61
C GLY A 105 2.20 9.92 -1.64
N HIS A 106 1.48 9.68 -0.54
CA HIS A 106 0.26 8.86 -0.54
C HIS A 106 -0.94 9.67 -1.08
N PHE A 107 -1.76 9.03 -1.93
CA PHE A 107 -3.01 9.60 -2.44
C PHE A 107 -4.16 8.57 -2.36
N PRO A 108 -5.38 8.97 -1.96
CA PRO A 108 -5.74 10.29 -1.43
C PRO A 108 -4.97 10.64 -0.16
N ALA A 109 -4.70 11.93 0.05
CA ALA A 109 -4.08 12.36 1.30
C ALA A 109 -4.98 11.95 2.47
N PRO A 110 -4.45 11.38 3.57
CA PRO A 110 -5.27 11.05 4.72
C PRO A 110 -5.89 12.33 5.28
N ASN A 111 -7.19 12.31 5.59
CA ASN A 111 -7.82 13.35 6.40
C ASN A 111 -7.34 13.20 7.85
N HIS A 112 -6.10 13.61 8.13
CA HIS A 112 -5.54 13.62 9.48
C HIS A 112 -5.01 15.02 9.79
N PRO A 113 -5.29 15.60 10.98
CA PRO A 113 -4.76 16.91 11.37
C PRO A 113 -3.23 16.98 11.48
N ASP A 114 -2.53 15.83 11.36
CA ASP A 114 -1.08 15.70 11.51
C ASP A 114 -0.37 15.45 10.18
N VAL A 115 -0.96 15.83 9.05
CA VAL A 115 -0.18 16.04 7.81
C VAL A 115 0.62 17.33 7.97
N GLU A 116 1.42 17.42 9.04
CA GLU A 116 2.54 18.35 9.09
C GLU A 116 3.60 17.88 8.07
N PRO A 117 4.36 18.81 7.46
CA PRO A 117 5.50 18.43 6.65
C PRO A 117 6.44 17.57 7.50
N SER A 118 6.63 16.31 7.09
CA SER A 118 7.59 15.34 7.62
C SER A 118 8.10 15.63 9.05
N PRO A 119 7.69 14.87 10.09
CA PRO A 119 8.30 15.05 11.40
C PRO A 119 9.82 14.90 11.28
N LYS A 120 10.57 15.72 12.03
CA LYS A 120 12.02 15.57 12.19
C LYS A 120 12.32 14.08 12.41
N PRO A 121 13.38 13.52 11.80
CA PRO A 121 13.67 12.10 11.92
C PRO A 121 13.59 11.70 13.38
N ALA A 122 12.70 10.74 13.68
CA ALA A 122 12.56 10.22 15.02
C ALA A 122 13.95 9.75 15.45
N ARG A 123 14.48 10.33 16.54
CA ARG A 123 15.73 9.86 17.15
C ARG A 123 15.58 8.37 17.39
N ASN A 124 16.39 7.56 16.73
CA ASN A 124 16.51 6.16 17.06
C ASN A 124 17.11 6.09 18.47
N ARG A 125 16.67 5.14 19.29
CA ARG A 125 17.27 4.86 20.60
C ARG A 125 18.75 4.42 20.49
N ARG A 126 19.23 4.20 19.26
CA ARG A 126 20.62 3.85 18.90
C ARG A 126 21.38 4.99 18.20
N ASP A 127 20.82 6.19 18.11
CA ASP A 127 21.61 7.34 17.71
C ASP A 127 22.55 7.71 18.88
N PRO A 128 23.87 7.88 18.63
CA PRO A 128 24.84 8.17 19.69
C PRO A 128 24.58 9.48 20.43
#